data_AF-A0A4P9ZQW3-F1
#
_entry.id   AF-A0A4P9ZQW3-F1
#
_cell.length_a   1.000
_cell.length_b   1.000
_cell.length_c   1.000
_cell.angle_alpha   90.00
_cell.angle_beta   90.00
_cell.angle_gamma   90.00
#
_symmetry.space_group_name_H-M   'P 1'
#
loop_
_entity.id
_entity.type
_entity.pdbx_description
1 polymer ?
#
loop_
_entity_poly.entity_id
_entity_poly.type
_entity_poly.pdbx_seq_one_letter_code
_entity_poly.pdbx_strand_id
1 'polypeptide(L)'
;AIVYREKANAFGHWDDSHTELVGYGVFPQACYFNHACEPNVRKWVHRGPVVQFVTERHIAKGEELCIFYGQGPDELQSERQARLLANYFFHCQCAKC
;
A
#
# COMPACT_ATOMS: atom_id res chain seq x y z
N ALA A 1 -14.52 11.25 14.53
CA ALA A 1 -13.50 10.45 15.24
C ALA A 1 -12.37 10.11 14.27
N ILE A 2 -11.16 10.60 14.51
CA ILE A 2 -9.98 10.41 13.64
C ILE A 2 -9.47 8.96 13.68
N VAL A 3 -9.74 8.24 14.78
CA VAL A 3 -9.26 6.87 15.07
C VAL A 3 -9.61 5.84 13.98
N TYR A 4 -10.76 5.95 13.31
CA TYR A 4 -11.12 5.00 12.24
C TYR A 4 -10.40 5.28 10.90
N ARG A 5 -9.91 6.51 10.68
CA ARG A 5 -9.17 6.85 9.45
C ARG A 5 -7.76 6.26 9.47
N GLU A 6 -7.18 6.06 10.64
CA GLU A 6 -5.79 5.62 10.76
C GLU A 6 -5.57 4.23 10.16
N LYS A 7 -6.50 3.28 10.38
CA LYS A 7 -6.30 1.88 9.94
C LYS A 7 -6.11 1.71 8.42
N ALA A 8 -6.81 2.51 7.61
CA ALA A 8 -6.73 2.46 6.14
C ALA A 8 -5.68 3.41 5.55
N ASN A 9 -5.07 4.27 6.38
CA ASN A 9 -4.17 5.34 5.94
C ASN A 9 -2.78 5.29 6.63
N ALA A 10 -2.57 4.33 7.52
CA ALA A 10 -1.31 4.14 8.22
C ALA A 10 -0.33 3.32 7.39
N PHE A 11 0.94 3.73 7.44
CA PHE A 11 2.05 3.06 6.78
C PHE A 11 2.94 2.43 7.85
N GLY A 12 3.01 1.10 7.83
CA GLY A 12 3.88 0.35 8.74
C GLY A 12 5.37 0.53 8.41
N HIS A 13 6.15 0.73 9.47
CA HIS A 13 7.61 0.66 9.46
C HIS A 13 8.02 -0.71 9.98
N TRP A 14 8.75 -1.45 9.17
CA TRP A 14 9.21 -2.80 9.48
C TRP A 14 10.71 -2.78 9.77
N ASP A 15 11.19 -3.77 10.53
CA ASP A 15 12.62 -4.00 10.71
C ASP A 15 13.32 -4.35 9.38
N ASP A 16 14.66 -4.35 9.38
CA ASP A 16 15.46 -4.60 8.16
C ASP A 16 15.16 -6.01 7.57
N SER A 17 14.79 -6.98 8.40
CA SER A 17 14.37 -8.34 7.99
C SER A 17 12.94 -8.43 7.48
N HIS A 18 12.14 -7.36 7.56
CA HIS A 18 10.71 -7.34 7.22
C HIS A 18 9.88 -8.39 7.97
N THR A 19 10.30 -8.71 9.20
CA THR A 19 9.69 -9.72 10.08
C THR A 19 8.84 -9.11 11.17
N GLU A 20 9.19 -7.91 11.64
CA GLU A 20 8.51 -7.25 12.75
C GLU A 20 8.08 -5.82 12.39
N LEU A 21 6.84 -5.46 12.77
CA LEU A 21 6.33 -4.10 12.66
C LEU A 21 6.83 -3.29 13.87
N VAL A 22 7.81 -2.42 13.64
CA VAL A 22 8.43 -1.60 14.69
C VAL A 22 7.71 -0.28 14.94
N GLY A 23 6.80 0.11 14.05
CA GLY A 23 5.98 1.32 14.21
C GLY A 23 5.09 1.60 13.01
N TYR A 24 4.33 2.69 13.05
CA TYR A 24 3.55 3.16 11.91
C TYR A 24 3.45 4.69 11.91
N GLY A 25 3.22 5.26 10.72
CA GLY A 25 3.00 6.70 10.54
C GLY A 25 1.86 6.98 9.57
N VAL A 26 1.25 8.16 9.70
CA VAL A 26 0.25 8.65 8.74
C VAL A 26 0.89 9.78 7.95
N PHE A 27 0.89 9.64 6.63
CA PHE A 27 1.48 10.62 5.70
C PHE A 27 0.36 11.10 4.77
N PRO A 28 -0.28 12.26 5.04
CA PRO A 28 -1.49 12.68 4.33
C PRO A 28 -1.35 12.71 2.80
N GLN A 29 -0.18 13.10 2.29
CA GLN A 29 0.08 13.10 0.84
C GLN A 29 0.14 11.68 0.25
N ALA A 30 0.63 10.71 1.01
CA ALA A 30 0.70 9.32 0.56
C ALA A 30 -0.67 8.62 0.61
N CYS A 31 -1.63 9.13 1.38
CA CYS A 31 -2.98 8.56 1.49
C CYS A 31 -3.79 8.67 0.20
N TYR A 32 -3.32 9.45 -0.79
CA TYR A 32 -3.95 9.57 -2.11
C TYR A 32 -3.58 8.45 -3.08
N PHE A 33 -2.53 7.67 -2.81
CA PHE A 33 -2.21 6.53 -3.68
C PHE A 33 -3.28 5.47 -3.51
N ASN A 34 -3.96 5.09 -4.60
CA ASN A 34 -4.89 3.98 -4.58
C ASN A 34 -4.16 2.63 -4.68
N HIS A 35 -4.94 1.54 -4.55
CA HIS A 35 -4.42 0.19 -4.63
C HIS A 35 -4.46 -0.41 -6.04
N ALA A 36 -3.39 -1.08 -6.43
CA ALA A 36 -3.41 -2.10 -7.48
C ALA A 36 -2.65 -3.35 -7.03
N CYS A 37 -3.13 -4.55 -7.41
CA CYS A 37 -2.43 -5.81 -7.13
C CYS A 37 -1.12 -5.94 -7.93
N GLU A 38 -1.03 -5.23 -9.05
CA GLU A 38 0.20 -4.98 -9.82
C GLU A 38 0.44 -3.46 -9.83
N PRO A 39 1.10 -2.91 -8.80
CA PRO A 39 1.31 -1.48 -8.66
C PRO A 39 2.35 -0.96 -9.66
N ASN A 40 2.36 0.37 -9.86
CA ASN A 40 3.40 1.05 -10.63
C ASN A 40 4.32 1.93 -9.75
N VAL A 41 4.03 2.00 -8.44
CA VAL A 41 4.84 2.66 -7.42
C VAL A 41 5.18 1.69 -6.29
N ARG A 42 6.47 1.57 -5.99
CA ARG A 42 6.97 0.88 -4.80
C ARG A 42 7.11 1.85 -3.64
N LYS A 43 6.61 1.46 -2.48
CA LYS A 43 6.89 2.12 -1.21
C LYS A 43 8.20 1.56 -0.64
N TRP A 44 9.15 2.45 -0.36
CA TRP A 44 10.38 2.17 0.36
C TRP A 44 10.33 2.85 1.72
N VAL A 45 10.45 2.07 2.77
CA VAL A 45 10.62 2.59 4.12
C VAL A 45 12.07 2.32 4.50
N HIS A 46 12.94 3.31 4.31
CA HIS A 46 14.34 3.22 4.73
C HIS A 46 14.53 3.83 6.11
N ARG A 47 15.55 3.33 6.82
CA ARG A 47 16.02 3.77 8.15
C ARG A 47 15.76 5.26 8.41
N GLY A 48 14.73 5.55 9.22
CA GLY A 48 14.33 6.91 9.59
C GLY A 48 12.83 7.18 9.43
N PRO A 49 12.39 8.43 9.66
CA PRO A 49 10.97 8.82 9.62
C PRO A 49 10.46 9.10 8.19
N VAL A 50 11.24 8.76 7.16
CA VAL A 50 10.94 9.11 5.76
C VAL A 50 10.43 7.89 5.01
N VAL A 51 9.29 8.06 4.35
CA VAL A 51 8.76 7.08 3.39
C VAL A 51 9.01 7.60 1.99
N GLN A 52 9.61 6.78 1.16
CA GLN A 52 9.89 7.08 -0.24
C GLN A 52 8.94 6.29 -1.14
N PHE A 53 8.51 6.90 -2.23
CA PHE A 53 7.66 6.29 -3.24
C PHE A 53 8.38 6.40 -4.59
N VAL A 54 8.68 5.26 -5.20
CA VAL A 54 9.51 5.17 -6.40
C VAL A 54 8.75 4.43 -7.48
N THR A 55 8.66 5.01 -8.67
CA THR A 55 8.05 4.36 -9.83
C THR A 55 8.90 3.18 -10.28
N GLU A 56 8.28 2.02 -10.55
CA GLU A 56 9.00 0.81 -10.98
C GLU A 56 9.16 0.73 -12.51
N ARG A 57 8.44 1.57 -13.24
CA ARG A 57 8.45 1.66 -14.69
C ARG A 57 8.15 3.08 -15.14
N HIS A 58 8.27 3.32 -16.45
CA HIS A 58 7.81 4.57 -17.05
C HIS A 58 6.30 4.76 -16.81
N ILE A 59 5.90 5.99 -16.48
CA ILE A 59 4.52 6.40 -16.20
C ILE A 59 4.09 7.43 -17.25
N ALA A 60 2.97 7.18 -17.92
CA ALA A 60 2.44 8.14 -18.88
C ALA A 60 1.78 9.34 -18.16
N LYS A 61 1.73 10.50 -18.82
CA LYS A 61 1.00 11.66 -18.29
C LYS A 61 -0.48 11.31 -18.11
N GLY A 62 -1.00 11.49 -16.89
CA GLY A 62 -2.39 11.19 -16.55
C GLY A 62 -2.63 9.74 -16.14
N GLU A 63 -1.61 8.88 -16.18
CA GLU A 63 -1.70 7.54 -15.60
C GLU A 63 -1.74 7.64 -14.08
N GLU A 64 -2.67 6.91 -13.46
CA GLU A 64 -2.81 6.86 -12.01
C GLU A 64 -1.62 6.14 -11.36
N LEU A 65 -1.13 6.69 -10.25
CA LEU A 65 -0.11 6.05 -9.43
C LEU A 65 -0.77 5.19 -8.36
N CYS A 66 -0.42 3.91 -8.32
CA CYS A 66 -0.99 2.94 -7.39
C CYS A 66 0.11 2.20 -6.63
N ILE A 67 -0.16 1.89 -5.36
CA ILE A 67 0.70 1.10 -4.47
C ILE A 67 0.05 -0.22 -4.07
N PHE A 68 0.84 -1.14 -3.53
CA PHE A 68 0.33 -2.39 -2.99
C PHE A 68 -0.06 -2.23 -1.52
N TYR A 69 -1.30 -2.61 -1.17
CA TYR A 69 -1.84 -2.56 0.20
C TYR A 69 -1.73 -3.90 0.95
N GLY A 70 -1.24 -4.96 0.29
CA GLY A 70 -1.12 -6.29 0.86
C GLY A 70 0.23 -6.56 1.51
N GLN A 71 0.38 -7.80 1.99
CA GLN A 71 1.57 -8.25 2.72
C GLN A 71 2.54 -9.03 1.83
N GLY A 72 2.07 -9.70 0.77
CA GLY A 72 2.93 -10.46 -0.14
C GLY A 72 2.35 -10.70 -1.54
N PRO A 73 3.21 -11.07 -2.51
CA PRO A 73 2.82 -11.26 -3.91
C PRO A 73 2.07 -12.59 -4.19
N ASP A 74 2.17 -13.56 -3.27
CA ASP A 74 1.74 -14.96 -3.49
C ASP A 74 0.30 -15.25 -3.01
N GLU A 75 -0.45 -14.23 -2.59
CA GLU A 75 -1.86 -14.37 -2.21
C GLU A 75 -2.73 -14.72 -3.43
N LEU A 76 -3.65 -15.69 -3.28
CA LEU A 76 -4.68 -15.98 -4.28
C LEU A 76 -5.59 -14.75 -4.49
N GLN A 77 -6.22 -14.65 -5.65
CA GLN A 77 -7.13 -13.53 -5.95
C GLN A 77 -8.23 -13.38 -4.89
N SER A 78 -8.85 -14.49 -4.47
CA SER A 78 -9.91 -14.51 -3.46
C SER A 78 -9.42 -13.97 -2.10
N GLU A 79 -8.19 -14.32 -1.71
CA GLU A 79 -7.56 -13.86 -0.47
C GLU A 79 -7.29 -12.36 -0.52
N ARG A 80 -6.76 -11.86 -1.64
CA ARG A 80 -6.56 -10.42 -1.86
C ARG A 80 -7.88 -9.66 -1.76
N GLN A 81 -8.94 -10.13 -2.43
CA GLN A 81 -10.26 -9.49 -2.41
C GLN A 81 -10.87 -9.48 -1.00
N ALA A 82 -10.83 -10.61 -0.29
CA ALA A 82 -11.35 -10.71 1.07
C ALA A 82 -10.60 -9.76 2.02
N ARG A 83 -9.26 -9.70 1.94
CA ARG A 83 -8.44 -8.79 2.75
C ARG A 83 -8.72 -7.32 2.46
N LEU A 84 -8.85 -6.95 1.19
CA LEU A 84 -9.13 -5.57 0.78
C LEU A 84 -10.53 -5.15 1.22
N LEU A 85 -11.54 -6.01 1.07
CA LEU A 85 -12.88 -5.73 1.55
C LEU A 85 -12.92 -5.56 3.08
N ALA A 86 -12.24 -6.43 3.83
CA ALA A 86 -12.25 -6.41 5.29
C ALA A 86 -11.51 -5.20 5.90
N ASN A 87 -10.46 -4.68 5.24
CA ASN A 87 -9.60 -3.64 5.82
C ASN A 87 -9.74 -2.27 5.15
N TYR A 88 -10.12 -2.24 3.87
CA TYR A 88 -10.20 -1.02 3.05
C TYR A 88 -11.57 -0.83 2.40
N PHE A 89 -12.51 -1.78 2.60
CA PHE A 89 -13.92 -1.64 2.23
C PHE A 89 -14.18 -1.48 0.73
N PHE A 90 -13.35 -2.10 -0.13
CA PHE A 90 -13.55 -2.09 -1.58
C PHE A 90 -13.16 -3.43 -2.24
N HIS A 91 -13.64 -3.62 -3.47
CA HIS A 91 -13.22 -4.71 -4.37
C HIS A 91 -12.23 -4.19 -5.40
N CYS A 92 -11.06 -4.82 -5.51
CA CYS A 92 -10.06 -4.42 -6.50
C CYS A 92 -10.51 -4.84 -7.91
N GLN A 93 -10.33 -3.94 -8.89
CA GLN A 93 -10.67 -4.16 -10.30
C GLN A 93 -9.46 -3.96 -11.22
N CYS A 94 -8.23 -4.03 -10.68
CA CYS A 94 -7.02 -3.94 -11.50
C CYS A 94 -6.87 -5.17 -12.40
N ALA A 95 -6.06 -5.08 -13.46
CA ALA A 95 -5.90 -6.15 -14.45
C ALA A 95 -5.41 -7.51 -13.89
N LYS A 96 -4.77 -7.54 -12.72
CA LYS A 96 -4.32 -8.77 -12.04
C LYS A 96 -5.43 -9.48 -11.25
N CYS A 97 -6.57 -8.83 -11.04
CA CYS A 97 -7.78 -9.42 -10.46
C CYS A 97 -8.73 -9.77 -11.59
#